data_AF-A0A733Y0A8-F1
#
_entry.id   AF-A0A733Y0A8-F1
#
_cell.length_a   1.000
_cell.length_b   1.000
_cell.length_c   1.000
_cell.angle_alpha   90.00
_cell.angle_beta   90.00
_cell.angle_gamma   90.00
#
_symmetry.space_group_name_H-M   'P 1'
#
loop_
_entity.id
_entity.type
_entity.pdbx_description
1 polymer ?
#
loop_
_entity_poly.entity_id
_entity_poly.type
_entity_poly.pdbx_seq_one_letter_code
_entity_poly.pdbx_strand_id
1 'polypeptide(L)'
;MSVFRRIIYHSGWFILLGPLIGAATAIGVINYSPAIIGGPDSFLFCFYRTIPALVIITGWIYSLLPAWLTGVACALIPLKLYQKI
;
A
#
# COMPACT_ATOMS: atom_id res chain seq x y z
N MET A 1 -0.68 -26.94 5.14
CA MET A 1 -0.12 -25.59 4.91
C MET A 1 0.45 -25.09 6.23
N SER A 2 1.71 -24.65 6.31
CA SER A 2 2.26 -24.11 7.57
C SER A 2 1.66 -22.73 7.88
N VAL A 3 1.58 -22.36 9.17
CA VAL A 3 1.09 -21.05 9.62
C VAL A 3 1.88 -19.92 8.97
N PHE A 4 3.19 -20.08 8.84
CA PHE A 4 4.08 -19.11 8.20
C PHE A 4 3.72 -18.87 6.72
N ARG A 5 3.43 -19.94 5.97
CA ARG A 5 3.04 -19.85 4.56
C ARG A 5 1.68 -19.17 4.38
N ARG A 6 0.76 -19.36 5.34
CA ARG A 6 -0.55 -18.69 5.37
C ARG A 6 -0.43 -17.19 5.62
N ILE A 7 0.40 -16.81 6.60
CA ILE A 7 0.68 -15.41 6.92
C ILE A 7 1.19 -14.70 5.67
N ILE A 8 2.28 -15.20 5.06
CA ILE A 8 2.87 -14.60 3.87
C ILE A 8 1.87 -14.50 2.71
N TYR A 9 1.05 -15.54 2.50
CA TYR A 9 0.07 -15.54 1.41
C TYR A 9 -0.97 -14.43 1.56
N HIS A 10 -1.44 -14.16 2.77
CA HIS A 10 -2.49 -13.15 3.01
C HIS A 10 -1.93 -11.75 3.27
N SER A 11 -0.82 -11.63 4.02
CA SER A 11 -0.20 -10.32 4.27
C SER A 11 0.59 -9.80 3.07
N GLY A 12 1.09 -10.68 2.21
CA GLY A 12 1.84 -10.32 1.00
C GLY A 12 1.03 -9.47 0.02
N TRP A 13 -0.29 -9.72 -0.10
CA TRP A 13 -1.16 -8.90 -0.96
C TRP A 13 -1.23 -7.45 -0.51
N PHE A 14 -1.27 -7.18 0.79
CA PHE A 14 -1.31 -5.81 1.30
C PHE A 14 0.01 -5.07 1.07
N ILE A 15 1.14 -5.78 1.17
CA ILE A 15 2.47 -5.22 0.87
C ILE A 15 2.64 -4.92 -0.62
N LEU A 16 2.04 -5.74 -1.50
CA LEU A 16 2.06 -5.52 -2.96
C LEU A 16 1.08 -4.45 -3.42
N LEU A 17 -0.14 -4.43 -2.87
CA LEU A 17 -1.19 -3.50 -3.25
C LEU A 17 -1.00 -2.11 -2.65
N GLY A 18 -0.34 -2.01 -1.49
CA GLY A 18 -0.01 -0.73 -0.87
C GLY A 18 0.68 0.24 -1.82
N PRO A 19 1.88 -0.08 -2.34
CA PRO A 19 2.62 0.77 -3.27
C PRO A 19 1.82 1.12 -4.53
N LEU A 20 1.00 0.17 -5.03
CA LEU A 20 0.15 0.38 -6.19
C LEU A 20 -0.94 1.44 -5.93
N ILE A 21 -1.62 1.34 -4.78
CA ILE A 21 -2.64 2.30 -4.34
C ILE A 21 -1.98 3.65 -4.05
N GLY A 22 -0.82 3.66 -3.38
CA GLY A 22 -0.09 4.89 -3.08
C GLY A 22 0.36 5.62 -4.35
N ALA A 23 0.82 4.89 -5.37
CA ALA A 23 1.16 5.45 -6.67
C ALA A 23 -0.07 6.03 -7.39
N ALA A 24 -1.20 5.30 -7.42
CA ALA A 24 -2.44 5.78 -8.02
C ALA A 24 -2.96 7.06 -7.33
N THR A 25 -2.89 7.10 -6.00
CA THR A 25 -3.29 8.26 -5.20
C THR A 25 -2.38 9.46 -5.47
N ALA A 26 -1.06 9.24 -5.56
CA ALA A 26 -0.10 10.29 -5.87
C ALA A 26 -0.34 10.89 -7.26
N ILE A 27 -0.55 10.04 -8.27
CA ILE A 27 -0.88 10.45 -9.64
C ILE A 27 -2.19 11.26 -9.66
N GLY A 28 -3.22 10.83 -8.92
CA GLY A 28 -4.48 11.56 -8.79
C GLY A 28 -4.32 12.94 -8.18
N VAL A 29 -3.62 13.05 -7.04
CA VAL A 29 -3.36 14.32 -6.33
C VAL A 29 -2.59 15.31 -7.22
N ILE A 30 -1.59 14.81 -7.95
CA ILE A 30 -0.75 15.65 -8.80
C ILE A 30 -1.50 16.10 -10.06
N ASN A 31 -2.33 15.24 -10.66
CA ASN A 31 -3.18 15.60 -11.80
C ASN A 31 -4.36 16.52 -11.44
N TYR A 32 -4.78 16.56 -10.16
CA TYR A 32 -5.81 17.50 -9.68
C TYR A 32 -5.23 18.87 -9.27
N SER A 33 -3.93 18.92 -8.93
CA SER A 33 -3.21 20.14 -8.55
C SER A 33 -2.74 21.10 -9.68
N PRO A 34 -2.87 20.84 -11.01
CA PRO A 34 -2.44 21.80 -12.03
C PRO A 34 -3.18 23.14 -11.96
N ALA A 35 -4.38 23.17 -11.37
CA ALA A 35 -5.12 24.43 -11.17
C ALA A 35 -4.44 25.38 -10.16
N ILE A 36 -3.48 24.90 -9.36
CA ILE A 36 -2.80 25.65 -8.29
C ILE A 36 -1.32 25.90 -8.62
N ILE A 37 -0.72 25.05 -9.46
CA ILE A 37 0.72 25.00 -9.71
C ILE A 37 0.98 25.58 -11.10
N GLY A 38 1.44 26.83 -11.15
CA GLY A 38 1.47 27.72 -12.33
C GLY A 38 2.33 27.27 -13.53
N GLY A 39 2.01 26.13 -14.15
CA GLY A 39 2.57 25.68 -15.42
C GLY A 39 3.32 24.34 -15.39
N PRO A 40 3.76 23.83 -16.56
CA PRO A 40 4.32 22.48 -16.74
C PRO A 40 5.61 22.20 -15.95
N ASP A 41 6.46 23.21 -15.82
CA ASP A 41 7.77 23.08 -15.15
C ASP A 41 7.59 22.90 -13.63
N SER A 42 6.63 23.63 -13.07
CA SER A 42 6.25 23.55 -11.66
C SER A 42 5.54 22.22 -11.33
N PHE A 43 4.82 21.66 -12.30
CA PHE A 43 4.22 20.33 -12.21
C PHE A 43 5.27 19.23 -12.12
N LEU A 44 6.27 19.21 -13.01
CA LEU A 44 7.35 18.21 -12.99
C LEU A 44 8.17 18.27 -11.69
N PHE A 45 8.45 19.47 -11.20
CA PHE A 45 9.15 19.65 -9.92
C PHE A 45 8.34 19.11 -8.73
N CYS A 46 7.03 19.41 -8.68
CA CYS A 46 6.15 18.85 -7.65
C CYS A 46 6.00 17.33 -7.79
N PHE A 47 5.90 16.81 -9.01
CA PHE A 47 5.82 15.37 -9.27
C PHE A 47 7.05 14.64 -8.73
N TYR A 48 8.25 15.11 -9.06
CA TYR A 48 9.50 14.54 -8.59
C TYR A 48 9.64 14.56 -7.05
N ARG A 49 9.21 15.65 -6.41
CA ARG A 49 9.36 15.80 -4.95
C ARG A 49 8.28 15.06 -4.16
N THR A 50 7.05 15.02 -4.66
CA THR A 50 5.87 14.62 -3.87
C THR A 50 5.52 13.15 -4.06
N ILE A 51 5.79 12.57 -5.24
CA ILE A 51 5.54 11.13 -5.48
C ILE A 51 6.34 10.23 -4.55
N PRO A 52 7.66 10.40 -4.37
CA PRO A 52 8.43 9.50 -3.50
C PRO A 52 7.88 9.53 -2.07
N ALA A 53 7.56 10.71 -1.55
CA ALA A 53 6.99 10.87 -0.22
C ALA A 53 5.60 10.21 -0.11
N LEU A 54 4.71 10.46 -1.07
CA LEU A 54 3.38 9.87 -1.07
C LEU A 54 3.44 8.35 -1.23
N VAL A 55 4.22 7.83 -2.16
CA VAL A 55 4.34 6.38 -2.39
C VAL A 55 4.97 5.68 -1.19
N ILE A 56 5.97 6.27 -0.53
CA ILE A 56 6.57 5.68 0.67
C ILE A 56 5.56 5.69 1.83
N ILE A 57 4.91 6.84 2.08
CA ILE A 57 4.00 6.99 3.23
C ILE A 57 2.71 6.19 2.99
N THR A 58 1.98 6.47 1.92
CA THR A 58 0.71 5.81 1.57
C THR A 58 0.90 4.38 1.10
N GLY A 59 1.96 4.14 0.34
CA GLY A 59 2.18 2.83 -0.25
C GLY A 59 2.84 1.83 0.68
N TRP A 60 3.75 2.25 1.56
CA TRP A 60 4.46 1.32 2.45
C TRP A 60 4.02 1.46 3.90
N ILE A 61 4.04 2.67 4.47
CA ILE A 61 3.76 2.84 5.91
C ILE A 61 2.29 2.52 6.22
N TYR A 62 1.34 3.06 5.43
CA TYR A 62 -0.08 2.81 5.66
C TYR A 62 -0.54 1.40 5.27
N SER A 63 0.18 0.70 4.39
CA SER A 63 -0.14 -0.68 3.99
C SER A 63 0.48 -1.74 4.92
N LEU A 64 1.56 -1.39 5.63
CA LEU A 64 2.20 -2.24 6.63
C LEU A 64 1.26 -2.57 7.79
N LEU A 65 0.41 -1.62 8.22
CA LEU A 65 -0.54 -1.83 9.31
C LEU A 65 -1.61 -2.90 8.98
N PRO A 66 -2.36 -2.83 7.86
CA PRO A 66 -3.28 -3.88 7.48
C PRO A 66 -2.57 -5.19 7.12
N ALA A 67 -1.35 -5.15 6.56
CA ALA A 67 -0.55 -6.36 6.33
C ALA A 67 -0.21 -7.08 7.65
N TRP A 68 0.20 -6.32 8.66
CA TRP A 68 0.51 -6.83 10.00
C TRP A 68 -0.72 -7.39 10.69
N LEU A 69 -1.84 -6.65 10.70
CA LEU A 69 -3.12 -7.11 11.27
C LEU A 69 -3.60 -8.40 10.61
N THR A 70 -3.49 -8.49 9.29
CA THR A 70 -3.84 -9.70 8.53
C THR A 70 -2.93 -10.87 8.91
N GLY A 71 -1.63 -10.61 9.07
CA GLY A 71 -0.67 -11.62 9.54
C GLY A 71 -0.99 -12.13 10.95
N VAL A 72 -1.34 -11.24 11.88
CA VAL A 72 -1.73 -11.60 13.25
C VAL A 72 -3.03 -12.39 13.27
N ALA A 73 -4.06 -11.94 12.53
CA ALA A 73 -5.32 -12.69 12.40
C ALA A 73 -5.06 -14.09 11.79
N CYS A 74 -4.22 -14.16 10.76
CA CYS A 74 -3.76 -15.41 10.16
C CYS A 74 -2.78 -16.21 11.04
N ALA A 75 -2.34 -15.73 12.18
CA ALA A 75 -1.63 -16.54 13.17
C ALA A 75 -2.60 -17.12 14.21
N LEU A 76 -3.62 -16.34 14.58
CA LEU A 76 -4.59 -16.66 15.63
C LEU A 76 -5.67 -17.67 15.20
N ILE A 77 -5.98 -17.78 13.90
CA ILE A 77 -7.00 -18.75 13.43
C ILE A 77 -6.50 -20.19 13.63
N PRO A 78 -7.21 -21.05 14.39
CA PRO A 78 -6.82 -22.44 14.57
C PRO A 78 -6.73 -23.19 13.24
N LEU A 79 -5.68 -24.01 13.05
CA LEU A 79 -5.44 -24.79 11.83
C LEU A 79 -6.65 -25.64 11.41
N LYS A 80 -7.38 -26.21 12.39
CA LYS A 80 -8.58 -27.03 12.17
C LYS A 80 -9.75 -26.25 11.54
N LEU A 81 -9.86 -24.95 11.82
CA LEU A 81 -10.88 -24.07 11.24
C LEU A 81 -10.48 -23.63 9.84
N TYR A 82 -9.18 -23.38 9.62
CA TYR A 82 -8.68 -22.93 8.32
C TYR A 82 -8.69 -24.02 7.24
N GLN A 83 -8.56 -25.31 7.60
CA GLN A 83 -8.69 -26.40 6.63
C GLN A 83 -10.14 -26.67 6.18
N LYS A 84 -11.12 -26.06 6.84
CA LYS A 84 -12.55 -26.19 6.51
C LYS A 84 -13.06 -25.08 5.57
N ILE A 85 -12.24 -24.06 5.33
CA ILE A 85 -12.47 -22.94 4.40
C ILE A 85 -11.70 -23.26 3.12
#